data_AF-A0A3M2BF68-F1
#
_entry.id   AF-A0A3M2BF68-F1
#
_cell.length_a   1.000
_cell.length_b   1.000
_cell.length_c   1.000
_cell.angle_alpha   90.00
_cell.angle_beta   90.00
_cell.angle_gamma   90.00
#
_symmetry.space_group_name_H-M   'P 1'
#
loop_
_entity.id
_entity.type
_entity.pdbx_description
1 polymer ?
#
loop_
_entity_poly.entity_id
_entity_poly.type
_entity_poly.pdbx_seq_one_letter_code
_entity_poly.pdbx_strand_id
1 'polypeptide(L)'
;MTPRMPTGERLAIAAFFAAYVAAVTWPGLTLVNRVHPLVLGLPFVMAWIAAWLVAAGLVLWGVDRRARARRHASGDDGAAPAGR
;
A
#
# COMPACT_ATOMS: atom_id res chain seq x y z
N MET A 1 -7.00 2.25 24.76
CA MET A 1 -7.83 2.50 23.57
C MET A 1 -7.11 1.94 22.36
N THR A 2 -7.35 0.68 22.02
CA THR A 2 -6.66 0.02 20.89
C THR A 2 -7.47 0.30 19.63
N PRO A 3 -6.98 1.12 18.69
CA PRO A 3 -7.71 1.41 17.45
C PRO A 3 -7.96 0.09 16.72
N ARG A 4 -9.24 -0.29 16.59
CA ARG A 4 -9.65 -1.41 15.73
C ARG A 4 -9.45 -0.99 14.29
N MET A 5 -8.23 -1.12 13.79
CA MET A 5 -7.98 -1.06 12.36
C MET A 5 -8.80 -2.19 11.71
N PRO A 6 -9.65 -1.91 10.73
CA PRO A 6 -10.48 -2.91 10.09
C PRO A 6 -9.58 -4.00 9.48
N THR A 7 -9.97 -5.27 9.64
CA THR A 7 -9.12 -6.45 9.34
C THR A 7 -8.49 -6.42 7.95
N GLY A 8 -9.20 -5.86 6.95
CA GLY A 8 -8.70 -5.73 5.58
C GLY A 8 -7.58 -4.71 5.38
N GLU A 9 -7.40 -3.76 6.29
CA GLU A 9 -6.29 -2.77 6.27
C GLU A 9 -5.01 -3.40 6.81
N ARG A 10 -5.14 -4.12 7.93
CA ARG A 10 -4.05 -4.88 8.54
C ARG A 10 -3.56 -5.98 7.60
N LEU A 11 -4.47 -6.62 6.87
CA LEU A 11 -4.13 -7.64 5.88
C LEU A 11 -3.36 -7.05 4.69
N ALA A 12 -3.75 -5.88 4.18
CA ALA A 12 -3.04 -5.21 3.09
C ALA A 12 -1.60 -4.81 3.50
N ILE A 13 -1.45 -4.26 4.70
CA ILE A 13 -0.15 -3.89 5.26
C ILE A 13 0.70 -5.15 5.51
N ALA A 14 0.13 -6.18 6.15
CA ALA A 14 0.83 -7.43 6.41
C ALA A 14 1.24 -8.15 5.12
N ALA A 15 0.37 -8.15 4.10
CA ALA A 15 0.69 -8.70 2.78
C ALA A 15 1.80 -7.91 2.09
N PHE A 16 1.81 -6.58 2.20
CA PHE A 16 2.89 -5.74 1.67
C PHE A 16 4.23 -6.05 2.35
N PHE A 17 4.25 -6.10 3.68
CA PHE A 17 5.47 -6.45 4.43
C PHE A 17 5.93 -7.89 4.16
N ALA A 18 5.01 -8.84 4.07
CA ALA A 18 5.34 -10.23 3.74
C ALA A 18 5.92 -10.35 2.32
N ALA A 19 5.32 -9.66 1.34
CA ALA A 19 5.86 -9.59 -0.01
C ALA A 19 7.23 -8.91 -0.04
N TYR A 20 7.42 -7.83 0.72
CA TYR A 20 8.70 -7.12 0.82
C TYR A 20 9.80 -8.03 1.39
N VAL A 21 9.52 -8.72 2.49
CA VAL A 21 10.46 -9.68 3.11
C VAL A 21 10.75 -10.84 2.15
N ALA A 22 9.72 -11.45 1.55
CA ALA A 22 9.92 -12.55 0.60
C ALA A 22 10.80 -12.13 -0.59
N ALA A 23 10.65 -10.89 -1.06
CA ALA A 23 11.41 -10.41 -2.20
C ALA A 23 12.82 -9.92 -1.84
N VAL A 24 13.09 -9.58 -0.58
CA VAL A 24 14.40 -9.10 -0.08
C VAL A 24 15.22 -10.22 0.57
N THR A 25 14.61 -11.29 1.10
CA THR A 25 15.31 -12.25 1.98
C THR A 25 16.24 -13.23 1.26
N TRP A 26 15.93 -13.80 0.07
CA TRP A 26 16.91 -14.43 -0.84
C TRP A 26 16.22 -15.13 -2.04
N PRO A 27 16.84 -15.29 -3.23
CA PRO A 27 18.16 -14.84 -3.68
C PRO A 27 18.07 -13.63 -4.62
N GLY A 28 17.27 -12.61 -4.27
CA GLY A 28 17.21 -11.36 -5.05
C GLY A 28 18.59 -10.71 -5.17
N LEU A 29 19.40 -10.74 -4.11
CA LEU A 29 20.73 -10.12 -4.13
C LEU A 29 21.75 -10.83 -5.05
N THR A 30 21.66 -12.14 -5.28
CA THR A 30 22.67 -12.88 -6.08
C THR A 30 22.31 -13.01 -7.55
N LEU A 31 21.02 -12.92 -7.91
CA LEU A 31 20.57 -12.91 -9.32
C LEU A 31 20.47 -11.48 -9.90
N VAL A 32 20.24 -10.47 -9.05
CA VAL A 32 20.06 -9.05 -9.43
C VAL A 32 21.36 -8.23 -9.33
N ASN A 33 22.45 -8.79 -8.80
CA ASN A 33 23.78 -8.19 -8.86
C ASN A 33 24.42 -8.21 -10.27
N ARG A 34 23.59 -8.27 -11.33
CA ARG A 34 24.02 -8.03 -12.72
C ARG A 34 23.33 -6.77 -13.20
N VAL A 35 24.14 -5.77 -13.55
CA VAL A 35 23.73 -4.45 -14.10
C VAL A 35 22.91 -4.59 -15.40
N HIS A 36 22.93 -5.76 -16.03
CA HIS A 36 22.14 -6.13 -17.20
C HIS A 36 21.11 -7.18 -16.77
N PRO A 37 19.79 -6.92 -16.90
CA PRO A 37 19.16 -6.16 -17.98
C PRO A 37 18.64 -4.78 -17.55
N LEU A 38 18.66 -3.82 -18.49
CA LEU A 38 18.01 -2.53 -18.32
C LEU A 38 16.50 -2.70 -18.53
N VAL A 39 15.69 -2.27 -17.56
CA VAL A 39 14.23 -2.19 -17.68
C VAL A 39 13.87 -0.73 -17.97
N LEU A 40 13.25 -0.45 -19.13
CA LEU A 40 12.90 0.92 -19.56
C LEU A 40 14.10 1.89 -19.64
N GLY A 41 15.33 1.38 -19.79
CA GLY A 41 16.55 2.18 -19.77
C GLY A 41 17.11 2.47 -18.37
N LEU A 42 16.50 1.93 -17.30
CA LEU A 42 17.03 1.99 -15.94
C LEU A 42 17.61 0.64 -15.49
N PRO A 43 18.61 0.63 -14.59
CA PRO A 43 19.06 -0.59 -13.94
C PRO A 43 17.87 -1.32 -13.29
N PHE A 44 17.80 -2.64 -13.42
CA PHE A 44 16.69 -3.44 -12.86
C PHE A 44 16.42 -3.13 -11.38
N VAL A 45 17.47 -2.89 -10.58
CA VAL A 45 17.36 -2.46 -9.18
C VAL A 45 16.55 -1.17 -9.01
N MET A 46 16.74 -0.18 -9.90
CA MET A 46 16.00 1.08 -9.85
C MET A 46 14.52 0.87 -10.20
N ALA A 47 14.24 0.09 -11.25
CA ALA A 47 12.88 -0.27 -11.61
C ALA A 47 12.18 -1.07 -10.49
N TRP A 48 12.92 -1.94 -9.82
CA TRP A 48 12.45 -2.71 -8.68
C TRP A 48 12.10 -1.83 -7.47
N ILE A 49 12.96 -0.88 -7.10
CA ILE A 49 12.67 0.10 -6.05
C ILE A 49 11.45 0.95 -6.43
N ALA A 50 11.36 1.39 -7.69
CA ALA A 50 10.20 2.14 -8.17
C ALA A 50 8.90 1.32 -8.06
N ALA A 51 8.92 0.03 -8.38
CA ALA A 51 7.77 -0.86 -8.20
C ALA A 51 7.33 -0.93 -6.73
N TRP A 52 8.27 -1.02 -5.78
CA TRP A 52 7.96 -0.97 -4.34
C TRP A 52 7.34 0.36 -3.90
N LEU A 53 7.80 1.48 -4.43
CA LEU A 53 7.23 2.81 -4.16
C LEU A 53 5.78 2.91 -4.66
N VAL A 54 5.53 2.43 -5.88
CA VAL A 54 4.17 2.39 -6.46
C VAL A 54 3.26 1.47 -5.64
N ALA A 55 3.75 0.30 -5.25
CA ALA A 55 3.00 -0.63 -4.41
C ALA A 55 2.65 -0.02 -3.05
N ALA A 56 3.59 0.67 -2.39
CA ALA A 56 3.32 1.38 -1.14
C ALA A 56 2.24 2.47 -1.31
N GLY A 57 2.32 3.24 -2.39
CA GLY A 57 1.31 4.25 -2.74
C GLY A 57 -0.07 3.64 -2.98
N LEU A 58 -0.16 2.52 -3.70
CA LEU A 58 -1.41 1.79 -3.94
C LEU A 58 -2.03 1.26 -2.64
N VAL A 59 -1.21 0.73 -1.72
CA VAL A 59 -1.69 0.29 -0.41
C VAL A 59 -2.27 1.48 0.35
N LEU A 60 -1.53 2.58 0.47
CA LEU A 60 -2.01 3.77 1.17
C LEU A 60 -3.28 4.35 0.53
N TRP A 61 -3.34 4.40 -0.80
CA TRP A 61 -4.51 4.86 -1.54
C TRP A 61 -5.72 3.95 -1.31
N GLY A 62 -5.53 2.63 -1.31
CA GLY A 62 -6.60 1.68 -1.01
C GLY A 62 -7.14 1.83 0.41
N VAL A 63 -6.24 2.07 1.38
CA VAL A 63 -6.59 2.37 2.77
C VAL A 63 -7.38 3.66 2.87
N ASP A 64 -6.86 4.74 2.31
CA ASP A 64 -7.46 6.08 2.38
C ASP A 64 -8.80 6.14 1.64
N ARG A 65 -8.93 5.48 0.48
CA ARG A 65 -10.21 5.36 -0.23
C ARG A 65 -11.28 4.66 0.61
N ARG A 66 -10.91 3.59 1.34
CA ARG A 66 -11.82 2.90 2.26
C ARG A 66 -12.15 3.76 3.48
N ALA A 67 -11.21 4.55 3.97
CA ALA A 67 -11.45 5.51 5.05
C ALA A 67 -12.40 6.63 4.61
N ARG A 68 -12.24 7.19 3.41
CA ARG A 68 -13.12 8.22 2.82
C ARG A 68 -14.52 7.71 2.56
N ALA A 69 -14.66 6.49 2.01
CA ALA A 69 -15.96 5.88 1.74
C ALA A 69 -16.82 5.72 3.01
N ARG A 70 -16.19 5.39 4.15
CA ARG A 70 -16.90 5.32 5.44
C ARG A 70 -17.35 6.68 5.97
N ARG A 71 -16.54 7.73 5.78
CA ARG A 71 -16.86 9.08 6.25
C ARG A 71 -18.07 9.68 5.54
N HIS A 72 -18.24 9.40 4.24
CA HIS A 72 -19.41 9.88 3.50
C HIS A 72 -20.71 9.21 3.94
N ALA A 73 -20.68 7.92 4.27
CA ALA A 73 -21.86 7.20 4.76
C ALA A 73 -22.33 7.69 6.15
N SER A 74 -21.41 8.13 7.01
CA SER A 74 -21.76 8.63 8.36
C SER A 74 -22.08 10.13 8.41
N GLY A 75 -21.80 10.88 7.35
CA GLY A 75 -21.99 12.33 7.29
C GLY A 75 -23.39 12.78 6.88
N ASP A 76 -24.22 11.87 6.35
CA ASP A 76 -25.57 12.18 5.85
C ASP A 76 -26.64 12.01 6.96
N ASP A 77 -26.40 11.13 7.93
CA ASP A 77 -27.34 10.85 9.04
C ASP A 77 -27.38 11.98 10.11
N GLY A 78 -26.37 12.87 10.11
CA GLY A 78 -26.21 13.95 11.10
C GLY A 78 -26.71 15.32 10.64
N ALA A 79 -27.09 15.48 9.37
CA ALA A 79 -27.57 16.75 8.81
C ALA A 79 -29.09 16.94 9.00
N ALA A 80 -29.63 16.51 10.14
CA ALA A 80 -30.99 16.87 10.53
C ALA A 80 -31.02 18.36 10.94
N PRO A 81 -31.90 19.20 10.35
CA PRO A 81 -31.92 20.62 10.60
C PRO A 81 -32.39 20.88 12.03
N ALA A 82 -31.47 21.35 12.88
CA ALA A 82 -31.81 21.97 14.16
C ALA A 82 -32.46 23.33 13.88
N GLY A 83 -33.77 23.30 13.66
CA GLY A 83 -34.53 24.49 13.30
C GLY A 83 -36.03 24.27 13.42
N ARG A 84 -36.52 24.06 14.64
CA ARG A 84 -37.88 24.38 15.08
C ARG A 84 -37.86 24.75 16.56
#